data_AF-J8HPQ1-F1
#
_entry.id   AF-J8HPQ1-F1
#
_cell.length_a   1.000
_cell.length_b   1.000
_cell.length_c   1.000
_cell.angle_alpha   90.00
_cell.angle_beta   90.00
_cell.angle_gamma   90.00
#
_symmetry.space_group_name_H-M   'P 1'
#
loop_
_entity.id
_entity.type
_entity.pdbx_description
1 polymer ?
#
loop_
_entity_poly.entity_id
_entity_poly.type
_entity_poly.pdbx_seq_one_letter_code
_entity_poly.pdbx_strand_id
1 'polypeptide(L)'
;MFKKVTLGISSLAVAAVVGLGMASEASAGPAAPLTSLSVVKVESQLGGVEYITPNSFSTTKDHGGSYLYVYTKEIGYGQFPFAK
;
A
#
# COMPACT_ATOMS: atom_id res chain seq x y z
N MET A 1 5.70 20.82 -67.15
CA MET A 1 4.62 19.97 -66.62
C MET A 1 5.10 19.35 -65.31
N PHE A 2 4.78 19.95 -64.16
CA PHE A 2 5.14 19.41 -62.84
C PHE A 2 3.86 19.25 -62.02
N LYS A 3 3.45 17.98 -61.81
CA LYS A 3 2.28 17.65 -60.98
C LYS A 3 2.68 17.79 -59.51
N LYS A 4 2.07 18.75 -58.80
CA LYS A 4 2.12 18.81 -57.34
C LYS A 4 1.14 17.77 -56.79
N VAL A 5 1.66 16.71 -56.17
CA VAL A 5 0.85 15.75 -55.41
C VAL A 5 0.76 16.29 -53.99
N THR A 6 -0.35 16.97 -53.67
CA THR A 6 -0.69 17.34 -52.30
C THR A 6 -1.31 16.12 -51.63
N LEU A 7 -0.55 15.44 -50.76
CA LEU A 7 -1.11 14.40 -49.88
C LEU A 7 -2.04 15.07 -48.86
N GLY A 8 -3.34 14.82 -48.97
CA GLY A 8 -4.33 15.22 -47.98
C GLY A 8 -4.21 14.34 -46.74
N ILE A 9 -3.70 14.90 -45.65
CA ILE A 9 -3.82 14.31 -44.31
C ILE A 9 -5.30 14.31 -43.91
N SER A 10 -5.89 13.12 -43.80
CA SER A 10 -7.31 12.97 -43.45
C SER A 10 -7.54 13.40 -41.99
N SER A 11 -8.62 14.14 -41.75
CA SER A 11 -9.02 14.64 -40.42
C SER A 11 -9.15 13.52 -39.36
N LEU A 12 -9.36 12.27 -39.79
CA LEU A 12 -9.45 11.11 -38.91
C LEU A 12 -8.09 10.72 -38.29
N ALA A 13 -6.99 10.94 -39.02
CA ALA A 13 -5.65 10.69 -38.49
C ALA A 13 -5.25 11.70 -37.40
N VAL A 14 -5.72 12.95 -37.51
CA VAL A 14 -5.45 13.98 -36.49
C VAL A 14 -6.24 13.68 -35.21
N ALA A 15 -7.50 13.25 -35.31
CA ALA A 15 -8.32 12.91 -34.15
C ALA A 15 -7.78 11.72 -33.35
N ALA A 16 -7.23 10.70 -34.02
CA ALA A 16 -6.65 9.52 -33.37
C ALA A 16 -5.35 9.84 -32.60
N VAL A 17 -4.51 10.75 -33.13
CA VAL A 17 -3.24 11.14 -32.48
C VAL A 17 -3.48 12.07 -31.28
N VAL A 18 -4.49 12.94 -31.36
CA VAL A 18 -4.84 13.85 -30.24
C VAL A 18 -5.61 13.11 -29.13
N GLY A 19 -6.46 12.13 -29.47
CA GLY A 19 -7.23 11.37 -28.48
C GLY A 19 -6.41 10.39 -27.63
N LEU A 20 -5.32 9.85 -28.17
CA LEU A 20 -4.50 8.83 -27.49
C LEU A 20 -3.39 9.42 -26.61
N GLY A 21 -2.98 10.68 -26.85
CA GLY A 21 -1.90 11.34 -26.12
C GLY A 21 -2.31 12.01 -24.79
N MET A 22 -3.60 11.96 -24.43
CA MET A 22 -4.16 12.70 -23.28
C MET A 22 -4.57 11.80 -22.12
N ALA A 23 -4.26 10.50 -22.17
CA ALA A 23 -4.42 9.64 -21.01
C ALA A 23 -3.38 10.06 -19.96
N SER A 24 -3.82 10.73 -18.89
CA SER A 24 -2.97 11.01 -17.75
C SER A 24 -2.47 9.68 -17.19
N GLU A 25 -1.18 9.42 -17.34
CA GLU A 25 -0.52 8.33 -16.64
C GLU A 25 -0.68 8.60 -15.15
N ALA A 26 -1.55 7.85 -14.49
CA ALA A 26 -1.64 7.85 -13.04
C ALA A 26 -0.34 7.23 -12.50
N SER A 27 0.67 8.07 -12.28
CA SER A 27 1.92 7.65 -11.67
C SER A 27 1.66 7.34 -10.19
N ALA A 28 1.53 6.07 -9.84
CA ALA A 28 1.55 5.64 -8.45
C ALA A 28 2.95 5.90 -7.90
N GLY A 29 3.05 6.81 -6.92
CA GLY A 29 4.28 6.99 -6.15
C GLY A 29 4.64 5.74 -5.35
N PRO A 30 5.90 5.57 -4.93
CA PRO A 30 6.29 4.44 -4.10
C PRO A 30 5.47 4.45 -2.79
N ALA A 31 5.11 3.25 -2.35
CA ALA A 31 4.47 3.06 -1.06
C ALA A 31 5.34 3.64 0.07
N ALA A 32 4.74 4.43 0.98
CA ALA A 32 5.49 5.03 2.08
C ALA A 32 6.13 3.92 2.96
N PRO A 33 7.41 4.09 3.37
CA PRO A 33 8.08 3.09 4.20
C PRO A 33 7.39 2.95 5.56
N LEU A 34 7.62 1.84 6.24
CA LEU A 34 7.17 1.65 7.63
C LEU A 34 7.76 2.74 8.54
N THR A 35 6.89 3.45 9.25
CA THR A 35 7.25 4.56 10.15
C THR A 35 6.94 4.27 11.61
N SER A 36 6.01 3.34 11.87
CA SER A 36 5.63 2.96 13.23
C SER A 36 5.12 1.54 13.24
N LEU A 37 5.50 0.81 14.29
CA LEU A 37 5.01 -0.51 14.62
C LEU A 37 4.74 -0.55 16.13
N SER A 38 3.58 -1.05 16.52
CA SER A 38 3.22 -1.24 17.93
C SER A 38 2.34 -2.46 18.13
N VAL A 39 2.54 -3.21 19.20
CA VAL A 39 1.55 -4.20 19.66
C VAL A 39 0.37 -3.45 20.27
N VAL A 40 -0.85 -3.80 19.86
CA VAL A 40 -2.09 -3.15 20.33
C VAL A 40 -3.01 -4.07 21.11
N LYS A 41 -2.88 -5.39 20.89
CA LYS A 41 -3.71 -6.41 21.54
C LYS A 41 -2.94 -7.72 21.60
N VAL A 42 -3.03 -8.43 22.72
CA VAL A 42 -2.58 -9.81 22.87
C VAL A 42 -3.77 -10.66 23.28
N GLU A 43 -3.92 -11.83 22.68
CA GLU A 43 -5.04 -12.73 22.93
C GLU A 43 -4.55 -14.17 23.07
N SER A 44 -4.98 -14.87 24.11
CA SER A 44 -4.65 -16.28 24.32
C SER A 44 -5.82 -17.06 24.93
N GLN A 45 -5.72 -18.39 24.93
CA GLN A 45 -6.78 -19.26 25.45
C GLN A 45 -7.03 -19.02 26.94
N LEU A 46 -5.97 -18.94 27.74
CA LEU A 46 -6.10 -18.81 29.20
C LEU A 46 -6.12 -17.34 29.66
N GLY A 47 -5.46 -16.44 28.95
CA GLY A 47 -5.41 -15.01 29.29
C GLY A 47 -6.55 -14.18 28.70
N GLY A 48 -7.31 -14.73 27.74
CA GLY A 48 -8.29 -13.98 26.97
C GLY A 48 -7.63 -12.80 26.23
N VAL A 49 -8.39 -11.71 26.04
CA VAL A 49 -7.91 -10.49 25.36
C VAL A 49 -7.33 -9.48 26.35
N GLU A 50 -6.14 -8.97 26.06
CA GLU A 50 -5.51 -7.82 26.71
C GLU A 50 -5.20 -6.74 25.68
N TYR A 51 -5.65 -5.50 25.93
CA TYR A 51 -5.33 -4.34 25.10
C TYR A 51 -4.07 -3.67 25.63
N ILE A 52 -3.16 -3.31 24.73
CA ILE A 52 -1.87 -2.72 25.08
C ILE A 52 -1.96 -1.21 24.95
N THR A 53 -1.59 -0.52 26.03
CA THR A 53 -1.50 0.94 26.06
C THR A 53 -0.16 1.41 25.50
N PRO A 54 -0.09 2.65 24.98
CA PRO A 54 1.18 3.24 24.57
C PRO A 54 2.21 3.20 25.71
N ASN A 55 3.47 2.92 25.36
CA ASN A 55 4.59 2.79 26.31
C ASN A 55 4.50 1.62 27.30
N SER A 56 3.61 0.65 27.06
CA SER A 56 3.68 -0.62 27.78
C SER A 56 4.82 -1.49 27.26
N PHE A 57 5.59 -2.07 28.16
CA PHE A 57 6.70 -2.98 27.85
C PHE A 57 6.43 -4.43 28.25
N SER A 58 5.24 -4.72 28.81
CA SER A 58 4.80 -6.06 29.18
C SER A 58 3.28 -6.19 29.17
N THR A 59 2.79 -7.42 29.09
CA THR A 59 1.41 -7.76 29.43
C THR A 59 1.26 -7.87 30.95
N THR A 60 0.03 -7.76 31.43
CA THR A 60 -0.33 -7.96 32.84
C THR A 60 -0.93 -9.33 33.09
N LYS A 61 -1.54 -9.94 32.06
CA LYS A 61 -2.11 -11.28 32.15
C LYS A 61 -1.05 -12.35 31.91
N ASP A 62 -1.25 -13.49 32.58
CA ASP A 62 -0.53 -14.71 32.28
C ASP A 62 -1.15 -15.35 31.02
N HIS A 63 -0.46 -15.22 29.90
CA HIS A 63 -0.91 -15.75 28.64
C HIS A 63 -0.39 -17.17 28.46
N GLY A 64 -1.31 -18.13 28.30
CA GLY A 64 -0.97 -19.52 28.01
C GLY A 64 -2.08 -20.26 27.26
N GLY A 65 -1.90 -21.58 27.16
CA GLY A 65 -2.80 -22.49 26.46
C GLY A 65 -2.36 -22.77 25.03
N SER A 66 -3.30 -23.27 24.22
CA SER A 66 -3.01 -23.79 22.88
C SER A 66 -2.73 -22.73 21.80
N TYR A 67 -3.06 -21.46 22.05
CA TYR A 67 -2.85 -20.38 21.09
C TYR A 67 -2.41 -19.07 21.76
N LEU A 68 -1.66 -18.29 20.98
CA LEU A 68 -1.27 -16.92 21.28
C LEU A 68 -1.36 -16.10 19.99
N TYR A 69 -2.22 -15.08 19.98
CA TYR A 69 -2.34 -14.12 18.90
C TYR A 69 -1.82 -12.75 19.38
N VAL A 70 -0.90 -12.19 18.61
CA VAL A 70 -0.35 -10.85 18.83
C VAL A 70 -0.79 -9.98 17.67
N TYR A 71 -1.45 -8.87 17.98
CA TYR A 71 -1.97 -7.95 16.98
C TYR A 71 -1.11 -6.69 16.98
N THR A 72 -0.61 -6.36 15.79
CA THR A 72 0.22 -5.18 15.58
C THR A 72 -0.55 -4.13 14.79
N LYS A 73 -0.19 -2.87 15.04
CA LYS A 73 -0.55 -1.74 14.18
C LYS A 73 0.72 -1.29 13.47
N GLU A 74 0.69 -1.31 12.14
CA GLU A 74 1.77 -0.86 11.27
C GLU A 74 1.32 0.37 10.48
N ILE A 75 2.16 1.40 10.46
CA ILE A 75 1.92 2.63 9.69
C ILE A 75 2.98 2.71 8.58
N GLY A 76 2.54 2.44 7.35
CA GLY A 76 3.41 2.32 6.18
C GLY A 76 3.67 0.87 5.79
N TYR A 77 4.54 0.65 4.79
CA TYR A 77 4.82 -0.66 4.23
C TYR A 77 6.13 -1.25 4.75
N GLY A 78 6.02 -2.31 5.57
CA GLY A 78 7.16 -3.11 6.00
C GLY A 78 7.79 -3.90 4.87
N GLN A 79 9.12 -4.03 4.87
CA GLN A 79 9.87 -4.81 3.88
C GLN A 79 10.41 -6.12 4.47
N PHE A 80 10.28 -6.31 5.78
CA PHE A 80 10.83 -7.45 6.51
C PHE A 80 9.74 -8.08 7.37
N PRO A 81 9.80 -9.40 7.61
CA PRO A 81 8.88 -10.10 8.50
C PRO A 81 9.18 -9.86 9.99
N PHE A 82 10.17 -9.01 10.32
CA PHE A 82 10.56 -8.67 11.67
C PHE A 82 10.75 -7.16 11.82
N ALA A 83 10.45 -6.66 13.01
CA ALA A 83 10.82 -5.33 13.45
C ALA A 83 12.33 -5.27 13.72
N LYS A 84 12.99 -4.18 13.33
CA LYS A 84 14.42 -3.97 13.57
C LYS A 84 14.63 -2.88 14.61
#